data_AF-A0A1A2WPT2-F1
#
_entry.id   AF-A0A1A2WPT2-F1
#
_cell.length_a   1.000
_cell.length_b   1.000
_cell.length_c   1.000
_cell.angle_alpha   90.00
_cell.angle_beta   90.00
_cell.angle_gamma   90.00
#
_symmetry.space_group_name_H-M   'P 1'
#
loop_
_entity.id
_entity.type
_entity.pdbx_description
1 polymer ?
#
loop_
_entity_poly.entity_id
_entity_poly.type
_entity_poly.pdbx_seq_one_letter_code
_entity_poly.pdbx_strand_id
1 'polypeptide(L)'
;MTTPNLGRLRAVTPREVWPHEAHSFTPWLLANVDVLNDLLGMELELQEAEHPVGGFSLDLLGRDLSDESVVIVENQLELSDHMHLGQILTYAAGTDPRTIVWISAGFRPEHRAALDWLNEHTDPDTRFFGIEIAVVQIGESIPAPNFKLVAQPNDWEKQVKAATGAGPWTERQKLNWEFWEKFLDRVQTEHPGWTKAKAPTREGWFQLPTGISGIAYETAFAHQGLRVQLYFSSPDATTNEARFQALYAVKNQFEQSLGETATWDDKPGKKAAAVYVQSEFKSVLSVDEWPAMLDWVIDQHVRFRRAVGAVGGIKSFT
;
A
#
# COMPACT_ATOMS: atom_id res chain seq x y z
N MET A 1 6.05 38.54 -28.82
CA MET A 1 5.84 37.53 -27.78
C MET A 1 4.35 37.23 -27.75
N THR A 2 3.95 36.00 -28.07
CA THR A 2 2.55 35.56 -27.96
C THR A 2 2.24 35.28 -26.50
N THR A 3 1.33 36.06 -25.93
CA THR A 3 0.84 35.86 -24.56
C THR A 3 0.13 34.50 -24.50
N PRO A 4 0.43 33.65 -23.50
CA PRO A 4 -0.26 32.37 -23.36
C PRO A 4 -1.76 32.57 -23.09
N ASN A 5 -2.60 31.78 -23.76
CA ASN A 5 -4.04 31.77 -23.53
C ASN A 5 -4.35 30.83 -22.35
N LEU A 6 -4.91 31.36 -21.27
CA LEU A 6 -5.18 30.62 -20.03
C LEU A 6 -6.68 30.64 -19.72
N GLY A 7 -7.23 29.46 -19.44
CA GLY A 7 -8.62 29.32 -18.98
C GLY A 7 -8.81 29.88 -17.57
N ARG A 8 -10.06 30.27 -17.25
CA ARG A 8 -10.44 30.70 -15.90
C ARG A 8 -11.12 29.55 -15.16
N LEU A 9 -10.71 29.33 -13.92
CA LEU A 9 -11.36 28.39 -13.01
C LEU A 9 -12.67 28.99 -12.50
N ARG A 10 -13.75 28.21 -12.58
CA ARG A 10 -15.08 28.52 -12.08
C ARG A 10 -15.45 27.53 -10.97
N ALA A 11 -15.96 28.03 -9.85
CA ALA A 11 -16.57 27.19 -8.84
C ALA A 11 -18.00 26.78 -9.25
N VAL A 12 -18.34 25.52 -9.02
CA VAL A 12 -19.66 24.93 -9.24
C VAL A 12 -20.16 24.44 -7.88
N THR A 13 -21.44 24.64 -7.59
CA THR A 13 -22.03 24.15 -6.34
C THR A 13 -22.02 22.62 -6.34
N PRO A 14 -21.55 21.93 -5.29
CA PRO A 14 -21.55 20.46 -5.26
C PRO A 14 -22.92 19.83 -5.56
N ARG A 15 -24.00 20.46 -5.08
CA ARG A 15 -25.39 20.02 -5.34
C ARG A 15 -25.84 20.09 -6.81
N GLU A 16 -25.16 20.87 -7.65
CA GLU A 16 -25.43 20.86 -9.10
C GLU A 16 -24.91 19.59 -9.77
N VAL A 17 -23.88 18.95 -9.19
CA VAL A 17 -23.31 17.69 -9.67
C VAL A 17 -23.92 16.49 -8.96
N TRP A 18 -24.08 16.60 -7.63
CA TRP A 18 -24.67 15.57 -6.78
C TRP A 18 -25.91 16.12 -6.07
N PRO A 19 -27.11 15.98 -6.65
CA PRO A 19 -28.34 16.52 -6.07
C PRO A 19 -28.64 16.01 -4.64
N HIS A 20 -28.19 14.80 -4.31
CA HIS A 20 -28.43 14.14 -3.02
C HIS A 20 -27.18 13.40 -2.49
N GLU A 21 -26.87 13.48 -1.20
CA GLU A 21 -25.72 12.76 -0.61
C GLU A 21 -25.87 11.25 -0.81
N ALA A 22 -26.85 10.64 -0.14
CA ALA A 22 -27.10 9.19 -0.16
C ALA A 22 -27.28 8.58 -1.56
N HIS A 23 -27.91 9.31 -2.49
CA HIS A 23 -28.28 8.77 -3.81
C HIS A 23 -27.35 9.16 -4.95
N SER A 24 -26.44 10.12 -4.76
CA SER A 24 -25.53 10.55 -5.83
C SER A 24 -24.09 10.72 -5.37
N PHE A 25 -23.83 11.39 -4.25
CA PHE A 25 -22.44 11.58 -3.80
C PHE A 25 -21.87 10.32 -3.16
N THR A 26 -22.59 9.68 -2.24
CA THR A 26 -22.16 8.47 -1.54
C THR A 26 -21.86 7.32 -2.53
N PRO A 27 -22.73 6.98 -3.51
CA PRO A 27 -22.42 5.94 -4.50
C PRO A 27 -21.27 6.33 -5.44
N TRP A 28 -21.14 7.62 -5.77
CA TRP A 28 -20.02 8.10 -6.56
C TRP A 28 -18.70 7.94 -5.81
N LEU A 29 -18.64 8.33 -4.53
CA LEU A 29 -17.44 8.22 -3.72
C LEU A 29 -17.04 6.77 -3.48
N LEU A 30 -18.01 5.88 -3.25
CA LEU A 30 -17.77 4.42 -3.17
C LEU A 30 -17.07 3.89 -4.44
N ALA A 31 -17.47 4.37 -5.62
CA ALA A 31 -16.88 3.97 -6.90
C ALA A 31 -15.58 4.70 -7.26
N ASN A 32 -15.22 5.77 -6.55
CA ASN A 32 -14.07 6.64 -6.83
C ASN A 32 -13.24 6.89 -5.56
N VAL A 33 -12.99 5.84 -4.77
CA VAL A 33 -12.18 5.92 -3.53
C VAL A 33 -10.75 6.40 -3.78
N ASP A 34 -10.27 6.27 -5.02
CA ASP A 34 -8.96 6.75 -5.47
C ASP A 34 -8.73 8.23 -5.15
N VAL A 35 -9.77 9.07 -5.18
CA VAL A 35 -9.65 10.48 -4.82
C VAL A 35 -9.30 10.70 -3.35
N LEU A 36 -9.76 9.82 -2.45
CA LEU A 36 -9.40 9.83 -1.03
C LEU A 36 -8.02 9.21 -0.81
N ASN A 37 -7.70 8.14 -1.54
CA ASN A 37 -6.39 7.49 -1.48
C ASN A 37 -5.27 8.47 -1.87
N ASP A 38 -5.46 9.20 -2.97
CA ASP A 38 -4.51 10.21 -3.43
C ASP A 38 -4.37 11.38 -2.43
N LEU A 39 -5.47 11.83 -1.84
CA LEU A 39 -5.47 12.95 -0.90
C LEU A 39 -4.85 12.58 0.45
N LEU A 40 -5.20 11.41 0.97
CA LEU A 40 -4.78 10.95 2.30
C LEU A 40 -3.46 10.18 2.25
N GLY A 41 -3.01 9.70 1.08
CA GLY A 41 -1.84 8.85 0.95
C GLY A 41 -2.03 7.49 1.63
N MET A 42 -3.23 6.91 1.50
CA MET A 42 -3.63 5.63 2.07
C MET A 42 -4.12 4.68 0.97
N GLU A 43 -4.16 3.38 1.25
CA GLU A 43 -4.78 2.38 0.37
C GLU A 43 -6.14 1.97 0.96
N LEU A 44 -7.16 2.81 0.78
CA LEU A 44 -8.51 2.55 1.27
C LEU A 44 -9.31 1.72 0.25
N GLU A 45 -10.08 0.77 0.77
CA GLU A 45 -11.14 0.06 0.07
C GLU A 45 -12.48 0.33 0.78
N LEU A 46 -13.40 1.01 0.11
CA LEU A 46 -14.77 1.21 0.60
C LEU A 46 -15.64 0.04 0.14
N GLN A 47 -16.35 -0.59 1.07
CA GLN A 47 -17.02 -1.87 0.86
C GLN A 47 -18.55 -1.74 0.86
N GLU A 48 -19.07 -0.89 1.74
CA GLU A 48 -20.51 -0.74 1.95
C GLU A 48 -20.88 0.74 1.97
N ALA A 49 -21.98 1.08 1.30
CA ALA A 49 -22.66 2.35 1.46
C ALA A 49 -23.93 2.17 2.30
N GLU A 50 -24.30 3.20 3.07
CA GLU A 50 -25.49 3.18 3.93
C GLU A 50 -25.47 2.02 4.94
N HIS A 51 -24.33 1.85 5.62
CA HIS A 51 -24.12 0.78 6.57
C HIS A 51 -24.96 1.00 7.86
N PRO A 52 -25.78 0.03 8.28
CA PRO A 52 -26.65 0.23 9.43
C PRO A 52 -25.89 0.22 10.77
N VAL A 53 -26.00 1.30 11.53
CA VAL A 53 -25.50 1.40 12.91
C VAL A 53 -26.69 1.63 13.84
N GLY A 54 -27.25 0.52 14.34
CA GLY A 54 -28.48 0.56 15.13
C GLY A 54 -29.67 1.07 14.31
N GLY A 55 -30.23 2.22 14.68
CA GLY A 55 -31.33 2.87 13.96
C GLY A 55 -30.88 3.92 12.92
N PHE A 56 -29.58 4.07 12.72
CA PHE A 56 -28.97 5.07 11.84
C PHE A 56 -28.20 4.41 10.69
N SER A 57 -27.80 5.21 9.70
CA SER A 57 -27.08 4.77 8.51
C SER A 57 -25.79 5.57 8.37
N LEU A 58 -24.65 4.88 8.42
CA LEU A 58 -23.33 5.43 8.12
C LEU A 58 -23.14 5.48 6.61
N ASP A 59 -22.70 6.60 6.06
CA ASP A 59 -22.60 6.76 4.61
C ASP A 59 -21.69 5.73 3.95
N LEU A 60 -20.46 5.54 4.45
CA LEU A 60 -19.53 4.54 3.91
C LEU A 60 -18.74 3.83 5.01
N LEU A 61 -18.62 2.51 4.86
CA LEU A 61 -17.76 1.64 5.65
C LEU A 61 -16.75 0.96 4.73
N GLY A 62 -15.51 0.87 5.18
CA GLY A 62 -14.42 0.26 4.44
C GLY A 62 -13.25 -0.17 5.31
N ARG A 63 -12.10 -0.41 4.66
CA ARG A 63 -10.86 -0.82 5.29
C ARG A 63 -9.65 -0.10 4.71
N ASP A 64 -8.63 0.10 5.53
CA ASP A 64 -7.28 0.37 5.06
C ASP A 64 -6.61 -0.96 4.72
N LEU A 65 -6.23 -1.16 3.46
CA LEU A 65 -5.62 -2.41 2.98
C LEU A 65 -4.21 -2.65 3.52
N SER A 66 -3.56 -1.63 4.10
CA SER A 66 -2.22 -1.76 4.67
C SER A 66 -2.21 -2.52 6.00
N ASP A 67 -3.28 -2.42 6.78
CA ASP A 67 -3.38 -3.02 8.11
C ASP A 67 -4.77 -3.62 8.44
N GLU A 68 -5.67 -3.69 7.46
CA GLU A 68 -7.04 -4.19 7.55
C GLU A 68 -7.94 -3.44 8.55
N SER A 69 -7.51 -2.29 9.05
CA SER A 69 -8.25 -1.50 10.03
C SER A 69 -9.51 -0.86 9.43
N VAL A 70 -10.54 -0.70 10.26
CA VAL A 70 -11.84 -0.18 9.82
C VAL A 70 -11.75 1.32 9.52
N VAL A 71 -12.35 1.70 8.39
CA VAL A 71 -12.47 3.08 7.90
C VAL A 71 -13.93 3.44 7.81
N ILE A 72 -14.33 4.60 8.33
CA ILE A 72 -15.67 5.16 8.14
C ILE A 72 -15.59 6.51 7.46
N VAL A 73 -16.56 6.82 6.61
CA VAL A 73 -16.71 8.13 5.97
C VAL A 73 -18.12 8.64 6.18
N GLU A 74 -18.24 9.88 6.64
CA GLU A 74 -19.50 10.64 6.71
C GLU A 74 -19.42 11.81 5.71
N ASN A 75 -20.44 11.95 4.87
CA ASN A 75 -20.50 12.92 3.79
C ASN A 75 -21.53 14.02 4.08
N GLN A 76 -21.18 15.24 3.72
CA GLN A 76 -22.04 16.40 3.84
C GLN A 76 -21.79 17.38 2.67
N LEU A 77 -22.83 17.75 1.92
CA LEU A 77 -22.76 18.74 0.84
C LEU A 77 -23.15 20.15 1.31
N GLU A 78 -23.42 20.31 2.60
CA GLU A 78 -23.55 21.58 3.33
C GLU A 78 -22.29 21.94 4.14
N LEU A 79 -22.33 23.15 4.72
CA LEU A 79 -21.44 23.54 5.81
C LEU A 79 -21.60 22.62 7.01
N SER A 80 -20.48 22.27 7.64
CA SER A 80 -20.46 21.38 8.80
C SER A 80 -21.41 21.81 9.92
N ASP A 81 -22.07 20.83 10.55
CA ASP A 81 -23.02 21.02 11.65
C ASP A 81 -22.82 20.03 12.80
N HIS A 82 -23.52 20.27 13.91
CA HIS A 82 -23.46 19.41 15.09
C HIS A 82 -24.12 18.03 14.89
N MET A 83 -25.03 17.90 13.91
CA MET A 83 -25.72 16.64 13.65
C MET A 83 -24.73 15.61 13.13
N HIS A 84 -23.98 15.98 12.08
CA HIS A 84 -22.98 15.11 11.47
C HIS A 84 -21.83 14.82 12.44
N LEU A 85 -21.38 15.81 13.22
CA LEU A 85 -20.38 15.56 14.27
C LEU A 85 -20.87 14.53 15.30
N GLY A 86 -22.13 14.61 15.74
CA GLY A 86 -22.72 13.63 16.64
C GLY A 86 -22.87 12.25 16.00
N GLN A 87 -23.25 12.18 14.73
CA GLN A 87 -23.32 10.95 13.95
C GLN A 87 -21.96 10.27 13.86
N ILE A 88 -20.92 11.01 13.47
CA ILE A 88 -19.54 10.51 13.37
C ILE A 88 -19.09 9.86 14.69
N LEU A 89 -19.30 10.53 15.82
CA LEU A 89 -18.95 9.97 17.13
C LEU A 89 -19.76 8.72 17.48
N THR A 90 -21.05 8.70 17.12
CA THR A 90 -21.92 7.55 17.35
C THR A 90 -21.51 6.35 16.48
N TYR A 91 -21.18 6.60 15.22
CA TYR A 91 -20.71 5.58 14.28
C TYR A 91 -19.36 5.03 14.71
N ALA A 92 -18.42 5.90 15.08
CA ALA A 92 -17.13 5.48 15.61
C ALA A 92 -17.28 4.55 16.83
N ALA A 93 -18.19 4.87 17.76
CA ALA A 93 -18.47 3.99 18.90
C ALA A 93 -19.12 2.65 18.51
N GLY A 94 -19.85 2.61 17.38
CA GLY A 94 -20.54 1.40 16.90
C GLY A 94 -19.69 0.49 16.01
N THR A 95 -18.65 1.03 15.36
CA THR A 95 -17.85 0.31 14.36
C THR A 95 -16.36 0.16 14.71
N ASP A 96 -15.91 0.79 15.80
CA ASP A 96 -14.51 0.78 16.27
C ASP A 96 -13.47 1.09 15.15
N PRO A 97 -13.63 2.22 14.43
CA PRO A 97 -12.76 2.56 13.32
C PRO A 97 -11.42 3.10 13.79
N ARG A 98 -10.39 2.81 12.99
CA ARG A 98 -9.08 3.45 13.12
C ARG A 98 -9.01 4.76 12.35
N THR A 99 -9.74 4.85 11.24
CA THR A 99 -9.76 6.02 10.36
C THR A 99 -11.18 6.54 10.19
N ILE A 100 -11.38 7.81 10.50
CA ILE A 100 -12.66 8.49 10.44
C ILE A 100 -12.51 9.69 9.51
N VAL A 101 -13.31 9.74 8.45
CA VAL A 101 -13.27 10.82 7.47
C VAL A 101 -14.60 11.56 7.46
N TRP A 102 -14.57 12.88 7.69
CA TRP A 102 -15.72 13.75 7.51
C TRP A 102 -15.51 14.64 6.29
N ILE A 103 -16.37 14.50 5.30
CA ILE A 103 -16.38 15.32 4.09
C ILE A 103 -17.50 16.35 4.19
N SER A 104 -17.18 17.62 3.99
CA SER A 104 -18.16 18.72 4.03
C SER A 104 -17.92 19.72 2.90
N ALA A 105 -18.94 20.46 2.44
CA ALA A 105 -18.70 21.58 1.50
C ALA A 105 -17.92 22.75 2.15
N GLY A 106 -17.83 22.78 3.49
CA GLY A 106 -16.99 23.73 4.21
C GLY A 106 -17.05 23.51 5.72
N PHE A 107 -15.91 23.67 6.41
CA PHE A 107 -15.87 23.48 7.85
C PHE A 107 -16.04 24.79 8.62
N ARG A 108 -16.99 24.80 9.57
CA ARG A 108 -16.99 25.81 10.64
C ARG A 108 -15.73 25.68 11.49
N PRO A 109 -15.13 26.80 11.94
CA PRO A 109 -13.92 26.77 12.78
C PRO A 109 -14.06 25.88 14.01
N GLU A 110 -15.24 25.85 14.63
CA GLU A 110 -15.52 25.07 15.84
C GLU A 110 -15.51 23.57 15.58
N HIS A 111 -16.09 23.12 14.46
CA HIS A 111 -16.07 21.70 14.08
C HIS A 111 -14.69 21.25 13.63
N ARG A 112 -13.96 22.15 12.97
CA ARG A 112 -12.55 21.88 12.67
C ARG A 112 -11.73 21.72 13.96
N ALA A 113 -11.87 22.66 14.90
CA ALA A 113 -11.20 22.59 16.19
C ALA A 113 -11.61 21.34 16.98
N ALA A 114 -12.85 20.86 16.84
CA ALA A 114 -13.29 19.60 17.44
C ALA A 114 -12.55 18.39 16.85
N LEU A 115 -12.35 18.32 15.53
CA LEU A 115 -11.55 17.25 14.90
C LEU A 115 -10.09 17.29 15.36
N ASP A 116 -9.49 18.48 15.45
CA ASP A 116 -8.12 18.64 15.96
C ASP A 116 -8.04 18.19 17.43
N TRP A 117 -9.00 18.60 18.27
CA TRP A 117 -9.08 18.17 19.67
C TRP A 117 -9.22 16.66 19.81
N LEU A 118 -10.06 16.02 18.98
CA LEU A 118 -10.20 14.56 18.96
C LEU A 118 -8.86 13.88 18.64
N ASN A 119 -8.17 14.31 17.59
CA ASN A 119 -6.85 13.78 17.22
C ASN A 119 -5.79 13.92 18.34
N GLU A 120 -5.93 14.90 19.23
CA GLU A 120 -5.02 15.11 20.37
C GLU A 120 -5.38 14.26 21.60
N HIS A 121 -6.65 13.85 21.73
CA HIS A 121 -7.19 13.28 22.97
C HIS A 121 -7.74 11.86 22.82
N THR A 122 -7.75 11.29 21.61
CA THR A 122 -8.05 9.86 21.38
C THR A 122 -6.78 9.02 21.36
N ASP A 123 -6.95 7.69 21.25
CA ASP A 123 -5.84 6.76 21.09
C ASP A 123 -4.97 7.12 19.87
N PRO A 124 -3.63 6.98 19.92
CA PRO A 124 -2.73 7.32 18.81
C PRO A 124 -3.06 6.62 17.49
N ASP A 125 -3.74 5.48 17.54
CA ASP A 125 -4.15 4.75 16.36
C ASP A 125 -5.42 5.31 15.73
N THR A 126 -6.26 6.04 16.48
CA THR A 126 -7.49 6.65 15.96
C THR A 126 -7.21 7.98 15.27
N ARG A 127 -7.71 8.14 14.04
CA ARG A 127 -7.40 9.27 13.17
C ARG A 127 -8.66 9.91 12.62
N PHE A 128 -8.83 11.20 12.88
CA PHE A 128 -9.92 12.01 12.35
C PHE A 128 -9.43 12.92 11.22
N PHE A 129 -10.11 12.86 10.08
CA PHE A 129 -9.86 13.70 8.92
C PHE A 129 -11.08 14.56 8.62
N GLY A 130 -10.82 15.81 8.26
CA GLY A 130 -11.82 16.75 7.78
C GLY A 130 -11.46 17.19 6.37
N ILE A 131 -12.34 16.98 5.41
CA ILE A 131 -12.08 17.24 4.00
C ILE A 131 -13.15 18.17 3.43
N GLU A 132 -12.71 19.28 2.85
CA GLU A 132 -13.61 20.17 2.11
C GLU A 132 -13.77 19.70 0.67
N ILE A 133 -15.01 19.50 0.22
CA ILE A 133 -15.34 19.19 -1.18
C ILE A 133 -15.83 20.45 -1.91
N ALA A 134 -15.14 20.80 -2.99
CA ALA A 134 -15.58 21.78 -3.97
C ALA A 134 -15.70 21.14 -5.36
N VAL A 135 -16.43 21.78 -6.26
CA VAL A 135 -16.43 21.41 -7.68
C VAL A 135 -15.90 22.58 -8.48
N VAL A 136 -14.97 22.31 -9.40
CA VAL A 136 -14.33 23.32 -10.25
C VAL A 136 -14.46 22.96 -11.72
N GLN A 137 -14.49 23.97 -12.59
CA GLN A 137 -14.58 23.80 -14.03
C GLN A 137 -13.70 24.83 -14.74
N ILE A 138 -13.02 24.45 -15.83
CA ILE A 138 -12.20 25.36 -16.64
C ILE A 138 -12.81 25.44 -18.05
N GLY A 139 -13.34 26.61 -18.41
CA GLY A 139 -14.09 26.78 -19.65
C GLY A 139 -15.29 25.82 -19.69
N GLU A 140 -15.41 25.06 -20.78
CA GLU A 140 -16.49 24.09 -21.01
C GLU A 140 -16.07 22.64 -20.66
N SER A 141 -15.06 22.45 -19.82
CA SER A 141 -14.64 21.10 -19.38
C SER A 141 -15.75 20.41 -18.60
N ILE A 142 -15.68 19.08 -18.46
CA ILE A 142 -16.50 18.42 -17.43
C ILE A 142 -16.15 18.98 -16.03
N PRO A 143 -17.12 19.13 -15.11
CA PRO A 143 -16.84 19.55 -13.74
C PRO A 143 -15.94 18.53 -13.04
N ALA A 144 -14.94 19.02 -12.32
CA ALA A 144 -13.99 18.20 -11.57
C ALA A 144 -14.21 18.36 -10.06
N PRO A 145 -14.26 17.26 -9.30
CA PRO A 145 -14.22 17.34 -7.85
C PRO A 145 -12.85 17.85 -7.40
N ASN A 146 -12.83 18.68 -6.38
CA ASN A 146 -11.63 19.21 -5.77
C ASN A 146 -11.73 19.05 -4.26
N PHE A 147 -11.05 18.04 -3.75
CA PHE A 147 -10.99 17.75 -2.32
C PHE A 147 -9.80 18.48 -1.69
N LYS A 148 -10.02 19.06 -0.52
CA LYS A 148 -8.99 19.76 0.24
C LYS A 148 -9.00 19.24 1.66
N LEU A 149 -7.87 18.66 2.07
CA LEU A 149 -7.67 18.29 3.45
C LEU A 149 -7.62 19.54 4.31
N VAL A 150 -8.57 19.65 5.23
CA VAL A 150 -8.54 20.67 6.26
C VAL A 150 -8.03 20.04 7.54
N ALA A 151 -8.72 19.10 8.16
CA ALA A 151 -8.32 18.46 9.43
C ALA A 151 -7.57 17.16 9.20
N GLN A 152 -6.52 16.93 9.98
CA GLN A 152 -5.71 15.72 9.95
C GLN A 152 -4.99 15.54 11.31
N PRO A 153 -4.55 14.33 11.66
CA PRO A 153 -3.67 14.11 12.81
C PRO A 153 -2.39 14.96 12.74
N ASN A 154 -1.89 15.43 13.89
CA ASN A 154 -0.79 16.41 13.97
C ASN A 154 0.50 15.99 13.23
N ASP A 155 0.79 14.69 13.10
CA ASP A 155 1.95 14.16 12.38
C ASP A 155 1.61 13.52 11.02
N TRP A 156 0.36 13.65 10.55
CA TRP A 156 -0.12 12.97 9.35
C TRP A 156 0.67 13.33 8.09
N GLU A 157 0.90 14.62 7.82
CA GLU A 157 1.71 15.03 6.66
C GLU A 157 3.13 14.45 6.70
N LYS A 158 3.71 14.26 7.88
CA LYS A 158 5.03 13.61 8.02
C LYS A 158 4.91 12.11 7.75
N GLN A 159 3.85 11.46 8.24
CA GLN A 159 3.56 10.04 8.02
C GLN A 159 3.27 9.74 6.54
N VAL A 160 2.42 10.52 5.89
CA VAL A 160 2.09 10.41 4.44
C VAL A 160 3.31 10.64 3.57
N LYS A 161 4.12 11.67 3.85
CA LYS A 161 5.39 11.89 3.12
C LYS A 161 6.38 10.74 3.32
N ALA A 162 6.37 10.09 4.48
CA ALA A 162 7.20 8.92 4.74
C ALA A 162 6.65 7.63 4.07
N ALA A 163 5.33 7.51 3.92
CA ALA A 163 4.64 6.42 3.25
C ALA A 163 4.71 6.50 1.71
N THR A 164 4.54 7.70 1.13
CA THR A 164 4.52 7.96 -0.34
C THR A 164 5.91 8.14 -0.97
N GLY A 165 6.99 8.01 -0.20
CA GLY A 165 8.37 8.01 -0.70
C GLY A 165 8.93 9.38 -1.15
N ALA A 166 8.15 10.47 -1.02
CA ALA A 166 8.56 11.85 -1.34
C ALA A 166 9.09 12.65 -0.12
N GLY A 167 9.03 12.09 1.09
CA GLY A 167 9.56 12.65 2.32
C GLY A 167 10.94 12.13 2.74
N PRO A 168 11.49 12.63 3.86
CA PRO A 168 12.65 12.00 4.50
C PRO A 168 12.33 10.53 4.81
N TRP A 169 13.26 9.63 4.48
CA TRP A 169 13.06 8.18 4.57
C TRP A 169 12.58 7.78 5.97
N THR A 170 11.58 6.89 6.06
CA THR A 170 11.24 6.25 7.35
C THR A 170 12.47 5.56 7.92
N GLU A 171 12.51 5.36 9.23
CA GLU A 171 13.60 4.59 9.86
C GLU A 171 13.75 3.20 9.22
N ARG A 172 12.63 2.51 8.97
CA ARG A 172 12.64 1.22 8.26
C ARG A 172 13.17 1.34 6.83
N GLN A 173 12.83 2.39 6.07
CA GLN A 173 13.37 2.60 4.71
C GLN A 173 14.86 2.91 4.71
N LYS A 174 15.36 3.66 5.71
CA LYS A 174 16.80 3.89 5.91
C LYS A 174 17.53 2.57 6.21
N LEU A 175 16.97 1.78 7.12
CA LEU A 175 17.53 0.49 7.48
C LEU A 175 17.44 -0.53 6.35
N ASN A 176 16.37 -0.53 5.55
CA ASN A 176 16.30 -1.29 4.30
C ASN A 176 17.41 -0.85 3.34
N TRP A 177 17.56 0.45 3.11
CA TRP A 177 18.60 0.98 2.23
C TRP A 177 19.99 0.54 2.67
N GLU A 178 20.33 0.71 3.95
CA GLU A 178 21.62 0.33 4.54
C GLU A 178 21.84 -1.19 4.53
N PHE A 179 20.81 -1.98 4.82
CA PHE A 179 20.87 -3.44 4.72
C PHE A 179 21.12 -3.88 3.28
N TRP A 180 20.39 -3.32 2.31
CA TRP A 180 20.56 -3.63 0.89
C TRP A 180 21.88 -3.11 0.32
N GLU A 181 22.43 -2.02 0.85
CA GLU A 181 23.76 -1.54 0.51
C GLU A 181 24.82 -2.58 0.91
N LYS A 182 24.76 -3.10 2.15
CA LYS A 182 25.65 -4.18 2.62
C LYS A 182 25.45 -5.47 1.84
N PHE A 183 24.21 -5.83 1.53
CA PHE A 183 23.89 -6.99 0.69
C PHE A 183 24.49 -6.84 -0.71
N LEU A 184 24.34 -5.68 -1.35
CA LEU A 184 24.91 -5.41 -2.66
C LEU A 184 26.43 -5.43 -2.66
N ASP A 185 27.07 -4.86 -1.63
CA ASP A 185 28.53 -4.90 -1.49
C ASP A 185 29.06 -6.34 -1.40
N ARG A 186 28.39 -7.19 -0.61
CA ARG A 186 28.68 -8.63 -0.55
C ARG A 186 28.44 -9.33 -1.88
N VAL A 187 27.30 -9.09 -2.52
CA VAL A 187 27.00 -9.69 -3.83
C VAL A 187 28.03 -9.26 -4.88
N GLN A 188 28.44 -7.99 -4.92
CA GLN A 188 29.45 -7.50 -5.86
C GLN A 188 30.84 -8.09 -5.60
N THR A 189 31.19 -8.30 -4.32
CA THR A 189 32.50 -8.83 -3.91
C THR A 189 32.59 -10.35 -4.09
N GLU A 190 31.58 -11.09 -3.62
CA GLU A 190 31.58 -12.56 -3.59
C GLU A 190 31.01 -13.16 -4.88
N HIS A 191 30.08 -12.46 -5.54
CA HIS A 191 29.31 -12.96 -6.68
C HIS A 191 29.05 -11.89 -7.78
N PRO A 192 30.10 -11.26 -8.35
CA PRO A 192 29.98 -10.11 -9.27
C PRO A 192 29.12 -10.34 -10.52
N GLY A 193 28.82 -11.59 -10.88
CA GLY A 193 27.96 -11.94 -12.01
C GLY A 193 26.46 -11.96 -11.73
N TRP A 194 26.02 -11.82 -10.48
CA TRP A 194 24.60 -11.96 -10.12
C TRP A 194 23.75 -10.76 -10.50
N THR A 195 24.30 -9.54 -10.48
CA THR A 195 23.57 -8.32 -10.82
C THR A 195 24.51 -7.22 -11.32
N LYS A 196 23.96 -6.29 -12.10
CA LYS A 196 24.62 -5.03 -12.47
C LYS A 196 24.09 -3.84 -11.66
N ALA A 197 23.15 -4.07 -10.74
CA ALA A 197 22.59 -3.03 -9.90
C ALA A 197 23.68 -2.40 -9.03
N LYS A 198 23.70 -1.06 -9.00
CA LYS A 198 24.65 -0.26 -8.21
C LYS A 198 24.00 0.48 -7.05
N ALA A 199 22.67 0.61 -7.08
CA ALA A 199 21.92 1.32 -6.07
C ALA A 199 21.09 0.32 -5.25
N PRO A 200 21.08 0.45 -3.92
CA PRO A 200 20.14 -0.26 -3.07
C PRO A 200 18.71 0.30 -3.25
N THR A 201 17.76 -0.27 -2.54
CA THR A 201 16.35 0.12 -2.57
C THR A 201 15.85 0.49 -1.17
N ARG A 202 14.73 1.20 -1.08
CA ARG A 202 14.05 1.51 0.19
C ARG A 202 13.00 0.46 0.56
N GLU A 203 12.66 -0.39 -0.42
CA GLU A 203 11.67 -1.45 -0.30
C GLU A 203 12.10 -2.51 0.72
N GLY A 204 11.12 -3.21 1.30
CA GLY A 204 11.37 -4.38 2.16
C GLY A 204 11.85 -5.63 1.41
N TRP A 205 12.11 -5.51 0.11
CA TRP A 205 12.51 -6.59 -0.78
C TRP A 205 13.58 -6.14 -1.77
N PHE A 206 14.38 -7.08 -2.28
CA PHE A 206 15.40 -6.87 -3.29
C PHE A 206 15.39 -8.01 -4.30
N GLN A 207 15.39 -7.68 -5.59
CA GLN A 207 15.39 -8.67 -6.67
C GLN A 207 16.74 -8.73 -7.40
N LEU A 208 17.26 -9.95 -7.54
CA LEU A 208 18.37 -10.29 -8.42
C LEU A 208 17.84 -10.94 -9.71
N PRO A 209 18.41 -10.59 -10.88
CA PRO A 209 17.92 -11.09 -12.15
C PRO A 209 18.19 -12.59 -12.33
N THR A 210 17.26 -13.23 -13.04
CA THR A 210 17.42 -14.60 -13.57
C THR A 210 17.86 -14.61 -15.04
N GLY A 211 17.72 -13.47 -15.73
CA GLY A 211 17.88 -13.35 -17.17
C GLY A 211 16.58 -13.58 -17.97
N ILE A 212 15.48 -13.95 -17.32
CA ILE A 212 14.16 -14.12 -17.94
C ILE A 212 13.16 -13.14 -17.33
N SER A 213 12.36 -12.49 -18.18
CA SER A 213 11.34 -11.53 -17.73
C SER A 213 10.24 -12.21 -16.92
N GLY A 214 9.83 -11.56 -15.83
CA GLY A 214 8.81 -12.06 -14.90
C GLY A 214 9.28 -13.21 -14.01
N ILE A 215 10.60 -13.44 -13.89
CA ILE A 215 11.18 -14.36 -12.90
C ILE A 215 12.38 -13.69 -12.21
N ALA A 216 12.38 -13.61 -10.89
CA ALA A 216 13.46 -13.03 -10.10
C ALA A 216 13.88 -13.96 -8.95
N TYR A 217 15.15 -13.87 -8.56
CA TYR A 217 15.57 -14.31 -7.22
C TYR A 217 15.32 -13.14 -6.28
N GLU A 218 14.35 -13.25 -5.38
CA GLU A 218 13.96 -12.18 -4.49
C GLU A 218 14.33 -12.50 -3.04
N THR A 219 14.92 -11.53 -2.35
CA THR A 219 15.00 -11.53 -0.88
C THR A 219 13.93 -10.58 -0.35
N ALA A 220 13.14 -10.96 0.64
CA ALA A 220 12.11 -10.11 1.21
C ALA A 220 11.98 -10.29 2.73
N PHE A 221 11.79 -9.19 3.46
CA PHE A 221 11.29 -9.22 4.83
C PHE A 221 9.76 -9.39 4.80
N ALA A 222 9.29 -10.63 4.89
CA ALA A 222 7.86 -10.95 4.96
C ALA A 222 7.38 -10.93 6.43
N HIS A 223 6.06 -10.96 6.65
CA HIS A 223 5.46 -10.95 7.99
C HIS A 223 6.02 -12.07 8.92
N GLN A 224 6.30 -13.24 8.36
CA GLN A 224 6.83 -14.38 9.13
C GLN A 224 8.36 -14.37 9.26
N GLY A 225 9.05 -13.39 8.66
CA GLY A 225 10.50 -13.26 8.65
C GLY A 225 11.13 -13.07 7.26
N LEU A 226 12.45 -12.96 7.26
CA LEU A 226 13.29 -12.82 6.08
C LEU A 226 13.27 -14.11 5.28
N ARG A 227 13.00 -14.00 3.98
CA ARG A 227 12.93 -15.12 3.05
C ARG A 227 13.73 -14.88 1.79
N VAL A 228 14.19 -15.97 1.18
CA VAL A 228 14.76 -16.00 -0.18
C VAL A 228 13.85 -16.85 -1.05
N GLN A 229 13.51 -16.35 -2.23
CA GLN A 229 12.53 -16.97 -3.10
C GLN A 229 12.87 -16.88 -4.57
N LEU A 230 12.41 -17.87 -5.34
CA LEU A 230 12.20 -17.73 -6.77
C LEU A 230 10.78 -17.21 -6.99
N TYR A 231 10.66 -16.01 -7.53
CA TYR A 231 9.39 -15.29 -7.65
C TYR A 231 8.94 -15.19 -9.11
N PHE A 232 7.70 -15.60 -9.38
CA PHE A 232 7.06 -15.55 -10.70
C PHE A 232 6.06 -14.40 -10.74
N SER A 233 6.35 -13.37 -11.53
CA SER A 233 5.66 -12.08 -11.54
C SER A 233 5.34 -11.56 -12.94
N SER A 234 5.14 -12.46 -13.91
CA SER A 234 4.59 -12.09 -15.21
C SER A 234 3.24 -11.36 -15.04
N PRO A 235 2.90 -10.36 -15.88
CA PRO A 235 1.56 -9.76 -15.89
C PRO A 235 0.42 -10.74 -16.19
N ASP A 236 0.74 -11.85 -16.87
CA ASP A 236 -0.17 -12.97 -17.16
C ASP A 236 -0.06 -14.06 -16.09
N ALA A 237 -1.16 -14.30 -15.37
CA ALA A 237 -1.25 -15.32 -14.32
C ALA A 237 -1.06 -16.73 -14.88
N THR A 238 -1.54 -16.99 -16.10
CA THR A 238 -1.43 -18.31 -16.75
C THR A 238 0.03 -18.68 -16.98
N THR A 239 0.83 -17.71 -17.40
CA THR A 239 2.28 -17.87 -17.54
C THR A 239 2.96 -18.19 -16.21
N ASN A 240 2.59 -17.50 -15.11
CA ASN A 240 3.20 -17.77 -13.81
C ASN A 240 2.84 -19.15 -13.28
N GLU A 241 1.58 -19.55 -13.43
CA GLU A 241 1.10 -20.89 -13.06
C GLU A 241 1.83 -21.97 -13.86
N ALA A 242 1.92 -21.84 -15.18
CA ALA A 242 2.63 -22.81 -16.02
C ALA A 242 4.11 -22.96 -15.61
N ARG A 243 4.79 -21.85 -15.32
CA ARG A 243 6.19 -21.83 -14.86
C ARG A 243 6.35 -22.50 -13.50
N PHE A 244 5.45 -22.19 -12.57
CA PHE A 244 5.43 -22.79 -11.25
C PHE A 244 5.20 -24.29 -11.31
N GLN A 245 4.20 -24.76 -12.07
CA GLN A 245 3.90 -26.18 -12.23
C GLN A 245 5.03 -26.95 -12.92
N ALA A 246 5.69 -26.34 -13.92
CA ALA A 246 6.85 -26.94 -14.56
C ALA A 246 8.02 -27.15 -13.57
N LEU A 247 8.27 -26.18 -12.69
CA LEU A 247 9.26 -26.35 -11.61
C LEU A 247 8.79 -27.34 -10.53
N TYR A 248 7.50 -27.34 -10.20
CA TYR A 248 6.90 -28.26 -9.23
C TYR A 248 7.02 -29.73 -9.67
N ALA A 249 6.91 -30.00 -10.97
CA ALA A 249 7.10 -31.35 -11.53
C ALA A 249 8.48 -31.95 -11.25
N VAL A 250 9.49 -31.11 -10.98
CA VAL A 250 10.86 -31.50 -10.62
C VAL A 250 11.22 -31.17 -9.17
N LYS A 251 10.20 -30.94 -8.32
CA LYS A 251 10.34 -30.54 -6.90
C LYS A 251 11.38 -31.37 -6.14
N ASN A 252 11.31 -32.70 -6.21
CA ASN A 252 12.20 -33.56 -5.43
C ASN A 252 13.67 -33.35 -5.80
N GLN A 253 13.97 -33.18 -7.09
CA GLN A 253 15.32 -32.91 -7.57
C GLN A 253 15.78 -31.50 -7.18
N PHE A 254 14.86 -30.52 -7.25
CA PHE A 254 15.12 -29.15 -6.81
C PHE A 254 15.47 -29.11 -5.31
N GLU A 255 14.63 -29.67 -4.45
CA GLU A 255 14.83 -29.66 -2.99
C GLU A 255 16.06 -30.48 -2.57
N GLN A 256 16.34 -31.60 -3.24
CA GLN A 256 17.57 -32.36 -3.02
C GLN A 256 18.83 -31.51 -3.30
N SER A 257 18.81 -30.72 -4.37
CA SER A 257 19.90 -29.81 -4.71
C SER A 257 19.89 -28.53 -3.88
N LEU A 258 18.74 -28.10 -3.36
CA LEU A 258 18.64 -26.97 -2.43
C LEU A 258 19.29 -27.35 -1.09
N GLY A 259 19.07 -28.59 -0.64
CA GLY A 259 19.56 -29.11 0.64
C GLY A 259 18.56 -28.95 1.79
N GLU A 260 17.35 -28.49 1.49
CA GLU A 260 16.25 -28.30 2.43
C GLU A 260 14.91 -28.32 1.69
N THR A 261 13.82 -28.40 2.44
CA THR A 261 12.46 -28.33 1.89
C THR A 261 12.09 -26.87 1.66
N ALA A 262 11.54 -26.57 0.48
CA ALA A 262 11.02 -25.25 0.17
C ALA A 262 9.51 -25.20 0.41
N THR A 263 8.99 -24.00 0.64
CA THR A 263 7.56 -23.74 0.57
C THR A 263 7.18 -23.43 -0.87
N TRP A 264 6.16 -24.12 -1.36
CA TRP A 264 5.63 -24.00 -2.72
C TRP A 264 4.28 -23.30 -2.62
N ASP A 265 4.26 -22.03 -3.00
CA ASP A 265 3.13 -21.13 -2.81
C ASP A 265 2.65 -20.62 -4.18
N ASP A 266 1.56 -21.20 -4.67
CA ASP A 266 0.86 -20.81 -5.90
C ASP A 266 0.05 -19.50 -5.71
N LYS A 267 0.05 -18.93 -4.49
CA LYS A 267 -0.67 -17.72 -4.08
C LYS A 267 -2.10 -17.69 -4.60
N PRO A 268 -2.99 -18.52 -4.05
CA PRO A 268 -4.37 -18.63 -4.52
C PRO A 268 -5.05 -17.26 -4.58
N GLY A 269 -5.63 -16.93 -5.74
CA GLY A 269 -6.29 -15.64 -5.98
C GLY A 269 -5.37 -14.47 -6.33
N LYS A 270 -4.05 -14.67 -6.41
CA LYS A 270 -3.08 -13.67 -6.91
C LYS A 270 -2.56 -14.09 -8.28
N LYS A 271 -1.99 -13.13 -9.01
CA LYS A 271 -1.39 -13.39 -10.34
C LYS A 271 0.02 -13.98 -10.26
N ALA A 272 0.64 -14.03 -9.08
CA ALA A 272 2.04 -14.40 -8.90
C ALA A 272 2.16 -15.77 -8.23
N ALA A 273 3.33 -16.39 -8.30
CA ALA A 273 3.64 -17.62 -7.55
C ALA A 273 5.06 -17.53 -6.99
N ALA A 274 5.39 -18.34 -5.98
CA ALA A 274 6.69 -18.34 -5.34
C ALA A 274 7.13 -19.72 -4.84
N VAL A 275 8.43 -19.98 -4.93
CA VAL A 275 9.08 -21.08 -4.21
C VAL A 275 10.10 -20.46 -3.27
N TYR A 276 9.98 -20.68 -1.96
CA TYR A 276 10.77 -19.92 -0.99
C TYR A 276 11.23 -20.74 0.21
N VAL A 277 12.28 -20.24 0.87
CA VAL A 277 12.74 -20.65 2.20
C VAL A 277 12.65 -19.46 3.14
N GLN A 278 12.30 -19.73 4.39
CA GLN A 278 11.97 -18.73 5.39
C GLN A 278 12.96 -18.87 6.56
N SER A 279 13.59 -17.78 6.96
CA SER A 279 14.43 -17.74 8.17
C SER A 279 13.60 -17.37 9.41
N GLU A 280 14.25 -17.49 10.57
CA GLU A 280 13.68 -17.03 11.85
C GLU A 280 13.82 -15.51 12.06
N PHE A 281 14.69 -14.84 11.30
CA PHE A 281 14.92 -13.39 11.41
C PHE A 281 13.67 -12.60 11.05
N LYS A 282 13.17 -11.77 11.96
CA LYS A 282 11.83 -11.16 11.82
C LYS A 282 11.82 -9.78 11.18
N SER A 283 12.89 -8.99 11.35
CA SER A 283 12.83 -7.57 11.00
C SER A 283 14.19 -7.01 10.63
N VAL A 284 14.20 -6.13 9.63
CA VAL A 284 15.36 -5.28 9.29
C VAL A 284 15.76 -4.35 10.43
N LEU A 285 14.87 -4.12 11.40
CA LEU A 285 15.12 -3.27 12.57
C LEU A 285 16.12 -3.90 13.56
N SER A 286 16.33 -5.22 13.51
CA SER A 286 17.31 -5.92 14.34
C SER A 286 18.72 -5.79 13.76
N VAL A 287 19.30 -4.59 13.85
CA VAL A 287 20.60 -4.24 13.22
C VAL A 287 21.74 -5.13 13.71
N ASP A 288 21.66 -5.59 14.95
CA ASP A 288 22.59 -6.54 15.56
C ASP A 288 22.59 -7.93 14.91
N GLU A 289 21.47 -8.34 14.31
CA GLU A 289 21.33 -9.62 13.60
C GLU A 289 21.78 -9.55 12.13
N TRP A 290 22.05 -8.36 11.59
CA TRP A 290 22.35 -8.17 10.16
C TRP A 290 23.50 -9.03 9.63
N PRO A 291 24.63 -9.21 10.33
CA PRO A 291 25.69 -10.10 9.84
C PRO A 291 25.17 -11.52 9.57
N ALA A 292 24.41 -12.08 10.51
CA ALA A 292 23.85 -13.43 10.39
C ALA A 292 22.74 -13.50 9.33
N MET A 293 21.91 -12.46 9.21
CA MET A 293 20.94 -12.34 8.12
C MET A 293 21.62 -12.35 6.75
N LEU A 294 22.68 -11.56 6.57
CA LEU A 294 23.41 -11.45 5.30
C LEU A 294 24.10 -12.78 4.95
N ASP A 295 24.72 -13.45 5.93
CA ASP A 295 25.31 -14.78 5.73
C ASP A 295 24.25 -15.78 5.26
N TRP A 296 23.10 -15.80 5.93
CA TRP A 296 22.00 -16.68 5.57
C TRP A 296 21.44 -16.37 4.18
N VAL A 297 21.20 -15.09 3.85
CA VAL A 297 20.66 -14.69 2.54
C VAL A 297 21.62 -15.08 1.42
N ILE A 298 22.93 -14.86 1.58
CA ILE A 298 23.93 -15.22 0.56
C ILE A 298 23.98 -16.73 0.36
N ASP A 299 24.04 -17.52 1.45
CA ASP A 299 23.99 -19.00 1.37
C ASP A 299 22.73 -19.47 0.63
N GLN A 300 21.57 -18.91 0.96
CA GLN A 300 20.32 -19.30 0.30
C GLN A 300 20.28 -18.92 -1.18
N HIS A 301 20.82 -17.77 -1.59
CA HIS A 301 20.94 -17.46 -3.01
C HIS A 301 21.87 -18.42 -3.75
N VAL A 302 22.99 -18.84 -3.13
CA VAL A 302 23.87 -19.88 -3.70
C VAL A 302 23.11 -21.19 -3.88
N ARG A 303 22.38 -21.63 -2.85
CA ARG A 303 21.60 -22.88 -2.89
C ARG A 303 20.49 -22.84 -3.93
N PHE A 304 19.72 -21.75 -4.00
CA PHE A 304 18.67 -21.57 -5.00
C PHE A 304 19.23 -21.63 -6.43
N ARG A 305 20.34 -20.93 -6.70
CA ARG A 305 20.96 -20.94 -8.03
C ARG A 305 21.51 -22.33 -8.38
N ARG A 306 22.08 -23.05 -7.42
CA ARG A 306 22.49 -24.45 -7.58
C ARG A 306 21.30 -25.35 -7.90
N ALA A 307 20.21 -25.23 -7.13
CA ALA A 307 18.99 -26.01 -7.30
C ALA A 307 18.33 -25.76 -8.66
N VAL A 308 18.21 -24.50 -9.07
CA VAL A 308 17.75 -24.13 -10.42
C VAL A 308 18.66 -24.74 -11.49
N GLY A 309 19.99 -24.69 -11.32
CA GLY A 309 20.94 -25.30 -12.24
C GLY A 309 20.77 -26.82 -12.37
N ALA A 310 20.52 -27.51 -11.25
CA ALA A 310 20.33 -28.95 -11.20
C ALA A 310 19.09 -29.44 -11.96
N VAL A 311 18.05 -28.60 -12.08
CA VAL A 311 16.81 -28.90 -12.80
C VAL A 311 16.76 -28.34 -14.23
N GLY A 312 17.93 -28.01 -14.81
CA GLY A 312 18.04 -27.57 -16.21
C GLY A 312 18.05 -26.05 -16.41
N GLY A 313 18.12 -25.27 -15.33
CA GLY A 313 18.17 -23.81 -15.37
C GLY A 313 16.80 -23.15 -15.55
N ILE A 314 16.74 -21.82 -15.47
CA ILE A 314 15.47 -21.06 -15.55
C ILE A 314 14.68 -21.37 -16.83
N LYS A 315 15.38 -21.65 -17.94
CA LYS A 315 14.75 -21.93 -19.25
C LYS A 315 14.00 -23.25 -19.32
N SER A 316 14.24 -24.19 -18.40
CA SER A 316 13.56 -25.50 -18.43
C SER A 316 12.10 -25.42 -17.97
N PHE A 317 11.71 -24.32 -17.33
CA PHE A 317 10.38 -24.08 -16.81
C PHE A 317 9.80 -22.73 -17.24
N THR A 318 10.21 -22.20 -18.41
CA THR A 318 9.71 -20.94 -18.99
C THR A 318 8.99 -21.09 -20.30
#